data_AF-A0A0A9H4Z1-F1
#
_entry.id   AF-A0A0A9H4Z1-F1
#
_cell.length_a   1.000
_cell.length_b   1.000
_cell.length_c   1.000
_cell.angle_alpha   90.00
_cell.angle_beta   90.00
_cell.angle_gamma   90.00
#
_symmetry.space_group_name_H-M   'P 1'
#
loop_
_entity.id
_entity.type
_entity.pdbx_description
1 polymer ?
#
loop_
_entity_poly.entity_id
_entity_poly.type
_entity_poly.pdbx_seq_one_letter_code
_entity_poly.pdbx_strand_id
1 'polypeptide(L)' 'MLTRVIVSRAEVDMKQIKEEYKARYKSSVTGDVAGDTSFGYRDMLLALVRSEE' A
#
# COMPACT_ATOMS: atom_id res chain seq x y z
N MET A 1 4.81 -9.57 5.44
CA MET A 1 3.60 -10.04 4.70
C MET A 1 2.82 -8.90 4.02
N LEU A 2 3.18 -7.62 4.20
CA LEU A 2 2.53 -6.47 3.55
C LEU A 2 2.78 -6.39 2.03
N THR A 3 4.02 -6.62 1.60
CA THR A 3 4.43 -6.55 0.19
C THR A 3 3.67 -7.49 -0.71
N ARG A 4 3.43 -8.73 -0.27
CA ARG A 4 2.75 -9.75 -1.08
C ARG A 4 1.29 -9.38 -1.34
N VAL A 5 0.62 -8.78 -0.36
CA VAL A 5 -0.75 -8.26 -0.52
C VAL A 5 -0.74 -7.09 -1.48
N ILE A 6 0.22 -6.16 -1.35
CA ILE A 6 0.33 -5.01 -2.24
C ILE A 6 0.52 -5.47 -3.69
N VAL A 7 1.48 -6.36 -3.96
CA VAL A 7 1.78 -6.83 -5.32
C VAL A 7 0.63 -7.66 -5.91
N SER A 8 0.01 -8.56 -5.14
CA SER A 8 -1.06 -9.43 -5.67
C SER A 8 -2.44 -8.76 -5.76
N ARG A 9 -2.65 -7.61 -5.09
CA ARG A 9 -3.93 -6.90 -5.08
C ARG A 9 -3.87 -5.51 -5.74
N ALA A 10 -2.69 -5.06 -6.15
CA ALA A 10 -2.49 -3.75 -6.78
C ALA A 10 -3.43 -3.53 -7.97
N GLU A 11 -3.55 -4.53 -8.84
CA GLU A 11 -4.35 -4.45 -10.07
C GLU A 11 -5.81 -4.91 -9.92
N VAL A 12 -6.23 -5.28 -8.70
CA VAL A 12 -7.57 -5.88 -8.48
C VAL A 12 -8.46 -4.96 -7.64
N ASP A 13 -8.08 -4.71 -6.39
CA ASP A 13 -8.97 -4.03 -5.42
C ASP A 13 -8.20 -3.08 -4.47
N MET A 14 -7.10 -2.48 -4.93
CA MET A 14 -6.23 -1.66 -4.07
C MET A 14 -6.98 -0.49 -3.43
N LYS A 15 -7.99 0.07 -4.11
CA LYS A 15 -8.83 1.14 -3.58
C LYS A 15 -9.65 0.71 -2.36
N GLN A 16 -10.33 -0.44 -2.45
CA GLN A 16 -11.11 -0.99 -1.33
C GLN A 16 -10.20 -1.38 -0.17
N ILE A 17 -9.01 -1.92 -0.46
CA ILE A 17 -8.02 -2.26 0.57
C ILE A 17 -7.55 -1.01 1.31
N LYS A 18 -7.28 0.10 0.60
CA LYS A 18 -6.90 1.38 1.25
C LYS A 18 -8.00 1.88 2.18
N GLU A 19 -9.26 1.80 1.78
CA GLU A 19 -10.40 2.22 2.60
C GLU A 19 -10.57 1.35 3.84
N GLU A 20 -10.59 0.04 3.68
CA GLU A 20 -10.69 -0.92 4.80
C GLU A 20 -9.48 -0.83 5.74
N TYR A 21 -8.28 -0.66 5.19
CA TYR A 21 -7.06 -0.48 5.99
C TYR A 21 -7.14 0.82 6.79
N LYS A 22 -7.59 1.91 6.18
CA LYS A 22 -7.79 3.19 6.87
C LYS A 22 -8.87 3.10 7.95
N ALA A 23 -9.95 2.37 7.70
CA ALA A 23 -11.01 2.14 8.70
C ALA A 23 -10.50 1.31 9.89
N ARG A 24 -9.69 0.26 9.61
CA ARG A 24 -9.22 -0.69 10.62
C ARG A 24 -8.02 -0.20 11.43
N TYR A 25 -7.03 0.40 10.77
CA TYR A 25 -5.76 0.79 11.38
C TYR A 25 -5.67 2.29 11.66
N LYS A 26 -6.66 3.09 11.21
CA LYS A 26 -6.65 4.56 11.28
C LYS A 26 -5.39 5.21 10.67
N SER A 27 -4.66 4.45 9.87
CA SER A 27 -3.47 4.88 9.13
C SER A 27 -3.66 4.58 7.65
N SER A 28 -2.83 5.20 6.81
CA SER A 28 -2.85 4.96 5.37
C SER A 28 -1.83 3.89 5.00
N VAL A 29 -2.20 2.99 4.08
CA VAL A 29 -1.28 1.97 3.54
C VAL A 29 0.00 2.63 3.03
N THR A 30 -0.11 3.78 2.35
CA THR A 30 1.04 4.56 1.89
C THR A 30 1.90 5.11 3.02
N GLY A 31 1.29 5.63 4.10
CA GLY A 31 2.01 6.16 5.25
C GLY A 31 2.78 5.06 5.99
N ASP A 32 2.14 3.91 6.23
CA ASP A 32 2.78 2.79 6.89
C ASP A 32 3.86 2.17 6.01
N VAL A 33 3.63 2.00 4.70
CA VAL A 33 4.68 1.58 3.76
C VAL A 33 5.85 2.57 3.77
N ALA A 34 5.59 3.87 3.80
CA ALA A 34 6.64 4.89 3.82
C ALA A 34 7.45 4.90 5.13
N GLY A 35 6.84 4.54 6.26
CA GLY A 35 7.50 4.46 7.56
C GLY A 35 8.22 3.13 7.81
N ASP A 36 7.67 2.02 7.30
CA ASP A 36 8.19 0.66 7.54
C ASP A 36 9.22 0.22 6.49
N THR A 37 9.27 0.90 5.33
CA THR A 37 10.21 0.59 4.25
C THR A 37 11.14 1.75 3.93
N SER A 38 12.39 1.42 3.57
CA SER A 38 13.44 2.38 3.25
C SER A 38 13.91 2.25 1.80
N PHE A 39 14.46 3.34 1.27
CA PHE A 39 15.17 3.39 -0.02
C PHE A 39 14.33 2.94 -1.22
N GLY A 40 14.94 2.47 -2.31
CA GLY A 40 14.24 2.15 -3.58
C GLY A 40 13.10 1.14 -3.47
N TYR A 41 13.11 0.28 -2.44
CA TYR A 41 12.00 -0.64 -2.17
C TYR A 41 10.72 0.09 -1.74
N ARG A 42 10.86 1.18 -0.97
CA ARG A 42 9.76 2.07 -0.60
C ARG A 42 9.13 2.71 -1.82
N ASP A 43 9.96 3.27 -2.68
CA ASP A 43 9.50 3.99 -3.88
C ASP A 43 8.78 3.05 -4.86
N MET A 44 9.27 1.81 -5.03
CA MET A 44 8.58 0.79 -5.81
C MET A 44 7.20 0.43 -5.23
N LEU A 45 7.10 0.23 -3.92
CA LEU A 45 5.82 -0.10 -3.27
C LEU A 45 4.84 1.07 -3.28
N LEU A 46 5.33 2.29 -3.07
CA LEU A 46 4.50 3.49 -3.17
C LEU A 46 3.98 3.70 -4.60
N ALA A 47 4.77 3.41 -5.62
CA ALA A 47 4.33 3.45 -7.01
C ALA A 47 3.19 2.47 -7.25
N LEU A 48 3.35 1.19 -6.85
CA LEU A 48 2.30 0.17 -6.99
C LEU A 48 1.00 0.54 -6.26
N VAL A 49 1.11 1.19 -5.10
CA VAL A 49 -0.07 1.64 -4.35
C VAL A 49 -0.68 2.89 -4.98
N ARG A 50 0.10 3.75 -5.66
CA ARG A 50 -0.36 5.01 -6.30
C ARG A 50 -0.86 4.85 -7.73
N SER A 51 -0.48 3.80 -8.45
CA SER A 51 -0.84 3.61 -9.87
C SER A 51 -2.35 3.50 -10.15
N GLU A 52 -3.16 3.24 -9.13
CA GLU A 52 -4.62 3.18 -9.20
C GLU A 52 -5.24 4.43 -8.55
N GLU A 53 -5.05 5.59 -9.16
CA GLU A 53 -5.82 6.83 -8.91
C GLU A 53 -6.72 7.15 -10.11
#